data_AF-A0A1C6R9D9-F1
#
_entry.id   AF-A0A1C6R9D9-F1
#
_cell.length_a   1.000
_cell.length_b   1.000
_cell.length_c   1.000
_cell.angle_alpha   90.00
_cell.angle_beta   90.00
_cell.angle_gamma   90.00
#
_symmetry.space_group_name_H-M   'P 1'
#
loop_
_entity.id
_entity.type
_entity.pdbx_description
1 polymer ?
#
loop_
_entity_poly.entity_id
_entity_poly.type
_entity_poly.pdbx_seq_one_letter_code
_entity_poly.pdbx_strand_id
1 'polypeptide(L)'
;MTKRRVTVSVPEDVAETLEQQPNASAYVAQAVRDRRRMDEFRALMADAGVQLTEQGMAEARARRLQVQAQWPHERYDAVRDRVRQHMQDEADDASRPAA
;
A
#
# COMPACT_ATOMS: atom_id res chain seq x y z
N MET A 1 -5.87 -20.34 11.61
CA MET A 1 -5.44 -18.99 12.02
C MET A 1 -5.97 -18.70 13.42
N THR A 2 -5.10 -18.44 14.39
CA THR A 2 -5.52 -18.01 15.73
C THR A 2 -5.80 -16.52 15.72
N LYS A 3 -7.00 -16.11 16.15
CA LYS A 3 -7.39 -14.70 16.29
C LYS A 3 -7.25 -14.31 17.76
N ARG A 4 -6.60 -13.17 18.04
CA ARG A 4 -6.49 -12.58 19.38
C ARG A 4 -7.16 -11.21 19.35
N ARG A 5 -8.03 -10.94 20.32
CA ARG A 5 -8.71 -9.64 20.45
C ARG A 5 -7.82 -8.67 21.21
N VAL A 6 -7.62 -7.48 20.65
CA VAL A 6 -6.91 -6.36 21.26
C VAL A 6 -7.88 -5.18 21.27
N THR A 7 -8.03 -4.49 22.40
CA THR A 7 -8.87 -3.29 22.54
C THR A 7 -7.96 -2.09 22.73
N VAL A 8 -8.14 -1.05 21.92
CA VAL A 8 -7.35 0.17 21.94
C VAL A 8 -8.27 1.39 21.82
N SER A 9 -7.90 2.49 22.46
CA SER A 9 -8.52 3.80 22.21
C SER A 9 -7.80 4.46 21.04
N VAL A 10 -8.55 5.03 20.12
CA VAL A 10 -8.03 5.75 18.96
C VAL A 10 -8.57 7.19 18.94
N PRO A 11 -7.86 8.12 18.27
CA PRO A 11 -8.38 9.46 17.98
C PRO A 11 -9.70 9.42 17.20
N GLU A 12 -10.48 10.50 17.30
CA GLU A 12 -11.84 10.61 16.72
C GLU A 12 -11.83 10.48 15.19
N ASP A 13 -10.90 11.14 14.51
CA ASP A 13 -10.70 11.04 13.05
C ASP A 13 -10.41 9.61 12.59
N VAL A 14 -9.64 8.86 13.38
CA VAL A 14 -9.35 7.46 13.12
C VAL A 14 -10.58 6.59 13.37
N ALA A 15 -11.35 6.86 14.43
CA ALA A 15 -12.59 6.15 14.74
C ALA A 15 -13.60 6.31 13.61
N GLU A 16 -13.87 7.54 13.17
CA GLU A 16 -14.75 7.85 12.04
C GLU A 16 -14.33 7.10 10.77
N THR A 17 -13.02 7.09 10.47
CA THR A 17 -12.48 6.37 9.30
C THR A 17 -12.75 4.87 9.40
N LEU A 18 -12.56 4.28 10.58
CA LEU A 18 -12.76 2.84 10.81
C LEU A 18 -14.24 2.44 10.77
N GLU A 19 -15.14 3.29 11.25
CA GLU A 19 -16.59 3.08 11.20
C GLU A 19 -17.13 3.05 9.77
N GLN A 20 -16.52 3.81 8.86
CA GLN A 20 -16.85 3.79 7.43
C GLN A 20 -16.37 2.52 6.70
N GLN A 21 -15.45 1.75 7.29
CA GLN A 21 -14.93 0.55 6.63
C GLN A 21 -15.89 -0.63 6.76
N PRO A 22 -16.10 -1.41 5.70
CA PRO A 22 -16.91 -2.63 5.77
C PRO A 22 -16.31 -3.68 6.73
N ASN A 23 -15.00 -3.62 6.99
CA ASN A 23 -14.33 -4.44 8.00
C ASN A 23 -13.13 -3.69 8.62
N ALA A 24 -13.38 -3.00 9.73
CA ALA A 24 -12.35 -2.27 10.47
C ALA A 24 -11.16 -3.13 10.89
N SER A 25 -11.40 -4.38 11.34
CA SER A 25 -10.32 -5.26 11.79
C SER A 25 -9.38 -5.69 10.67
N ALA A 26 -9.92 -5.95 9.47
CA ALA A 26 -9.13 -6.28 8.29
C ALA A 26 -8.34 -5.06 7.82
N TYR A 27 -8.96 -3.88 7.82
CA TYR A 27 -8.33 -2.61 7.46
C TYR A 27 -7.12 -2.32 8.37
N VAL A 28 -7.31 -2.36 9.69
CA VAL A 28 -6.22 -2.12 10.66
C VAL A 28 -5.12 -3.18 10.52
N ALA A 29 -5.49 -4.47 10.39
CA ALA A 29 -4.51 -5.53 10.23
C ALA A 29 -3.67 -5.32 8.96
N GLN A 30 -4.29 -4.87 7.87
CA GLN A 30 -3.59 -4.59 6.62
C GLN A 30 -2.65 -3.39 6.76
N ALA A 31 -3.12 -2.29 7.36
CA ALA A 31 -2.29 -1.11 7.62
C ALA A 31 -1.06 -1.44 8.49
N VAL A 32 -1.23 -2.27 9.53
CA VAL A 32 -0.12 -2.73 10.39
C VAL A 32 0.87 -3.59 9.60
N ARG A 33 0.39 -4.52 8.75
CA ARG A 33 1.25 -5.34 7.90
C ARG A 33 2.02 -4.50 6.89
N ASP A 34 1.38 -3.50 6.31
CA ASP A 34 2.00 -2.63 5.31
C ASP A 34 3.07 -1.75 5.94
N ARG A 35 2.79 -1.23 7.14
CA ARG A 35 3.80 -0.51 7.92
C ARG A 35 5.00 -1.38 8.23
N ARG A 36 4.78 -2.60 8.71
CA ARG A 36 5.85 -3.56 9.01
C ARG A 36 6.69 -3.89 7.78
N ARG A 37 6.04 -4.15 6.63
CA ARG A 37 6.75 -4.38 5.36
C ARG A 37 7.64 -3.20 4.96
N MET A 38 7.18 -1.97 5.17
CA MET A 38 7.98 -0.78 4.90
C MET A 38 9.15 -0.62 5.86
N ASP A 39 8.96 -0.92 7.15
CA ASP A 39 10.03 -0.86 8.14
C ASP A 39 11.09 -1.95 7.87
N GLU A 40 10.68 -3.17 7.49
CA GLU A 40 11.57 -4.25 7.05
C GLU A 40 12.36 -3.84 5.79
N PHE A 41 11.71 -3.26 4.79
CA PHE A 41 12.38 -2.74 3.60
C PHE A 41 13.41 -1.65 3.94
N ARG A 42 13.08 -0.73 4.85
CA ARG A 42 14.03 0.30 5.29
C ARG A 42 15.25 -0.30 5.97
N ALA A 43 15.07 -1.31 6.81
CA ALA A 43 16.16 -2.02 7.46
C ALA A 43 17.07 -2.71 6.42
N LEU A 44 16.49 -3.39 5.42
CA LEU A 44 17.24 -4.00 4.32
C LEU A 44 18.06 -2.98 3.54
N MET A 45 17.48 -1.80 3.26
CA MET A 45 18.23 -0.76 2.56
C MET A 45 19.39 -0.21 3.40
N ALA A 46 19.16 0.00 4.71
CA ALA A 46 20.19 0.47 5.61
C ALA A 46 21.35 -0.53 5.73
N ASP A 47 21.06 -1.84 5.78
CA ASP A 47 22.05 -2.92 5.77
C ASP A 47 22.91 -2.90 4.49
N ALA A 48 22.29 -2.61 3.35
CA ALA A 48 22.98 -2.38 2.07
C ALA A 48 23.72 -1.03 1.99
N GLY A 49 23.77 -0.25 3.07
CA GLY A 49 24.42 1.06 3.12
C GLY A 49 23.61 2.20 2.48
N VAL A 50 22.36 1.97 2.11
CA VAL A 50 21.47 2.96 1.49
C VAL A 50 20.54 3.57 2.54
N GLN A 51 20.71 4.86 2.81
CA GLN A 51 19.87 5.60 3.75
C GLN A 51 18.66 6.21 3.05
N LEU A 52 17.45 5.73 3.40
CA LEU A 52 16.17 6.27 2.89
C LEU A 52 15.75 7.51 3.70
N THR A 53 16.32 8.67 3.37
CA THR A 53 16.01 9.94 4.03
C THR A 53 14.66 10.51 3.60
N GLU A 54 14.01 11.27 4.48
CA GLU A 54 12.75 11.95 4.16
C GLU A 54 12.89 12.92 2.99
N GLN A 55 13.97 13.71 2.99
CA GLN A 55 14.30 14.62 1.91
C GLN A 55 14.50 13.88 0.58
N GLY A 56 15.30 12.80 0.57
CA GLY A 56 15.55 12.03 -0.64
C GLY A 56 14.28 11.38 -1.19
N MET A 57 13.40 10.91 -0.30
CA MET A 57 12.07 10.43 -0.69
C MET A 57 11.19 11.54 -1.25
N ALA A 58 11.23 12.75 -0.69
CA ALA A 58 10.48 13.90 -1.19
C ALA A 58 10.96 14.32 -2.59
N GLU A 59 12.27 14.41 -2.79
CA GLU A 59 12.87 14.71 -4.10
C GLU A 59 12.57 13.63 -5.14
N ALA A 60 12.62 12.36 -4.76
CA ALA A 60 12.22 11.26 -5.64
C ALA A 60 10.74 11.35 -6.04
N ARG A 61 9.85 11.67 -5.08
CA ARG A 61 8.42 11.91 -5.36
C ARG A 61 8.23 13.08 -6.31
N ALA A 62 8.91 14.20 -6.08
CA ALA A 62 8.83 15.39 -6.94
C ALA A 62 9.29 15.08 -8.37
N ARG A 63 10.43 14.41 -8.55
CA ARG A 63 10.92 13.97 -9.87
C ARG A 63 9.91 13.07 -10.58
N ARG A 64 9.32 12.11 -9.87
CA ARG A 64 8.28 11.23 -10.43
C ARG A 64 7.07 12.03 -10.91
N LEU A 65 6.57 12.96 -10.08
CA LEU A 65 5.42 13.80 -10.41
C LEU A 65 5.71 14.71 -11.61
N GLN A 66 6.92 15.26 -11.71
CA GLN A 66 7.33 16.08 -12.85
C GLN A 66 7.33 15.30 -14.17
N VAL A 67 7.79 14.05 -14.14
CA VAL A 67 7.74 13.15 -15.31
C VAL A 67 6.29 12.81 -15.65
N GLN A 68 5.47 12.50 -14.65
CA GLN A 68 4.05 12.22 -14.85
C GLN A 68 3.32 13.42 -15.48
N ALA A 69 3.58 14.64 -15.02
CA ALA A 69 2.95 15.85 -15.59
C ALA A 69 3.18 16.03 -17.11
N GLN A 70 4.21 15.40 -17.68
CA GLN A 70 4.52 15.44 -19.12
C GLN A 70 3.85 14.31 -19.91
N TRP A 71 3.22 13.35 -19.24
CA TRP A 71 2.58 12.21 -19.90
C TRP A 71 1.27 12.62 -20.58
N PRO A 72 1.00 12.15 -21.80
CA PRO A 72 -0.30 12.34 -22.44
C PRO A 72 -1.37 11.52 -21.70
N HIS A 73 -2.64 11.98 -21.79
CA HIS A 73 -3.75 11.35 -21.07
C HIS A 73 -3.93 9.86 -21.43
N GLU A 74 -3.71 9.48 -22.70
CA GLU A 74 -3.88 8.08 -23.12
C GLU A 74 -2.92 7.14 -22.38
N ARG A 75 -1.76 7.64 -21.96
CA ARG A 75 -0.79 6.85 -21.18
C ARG A 75 -1.31 6.55 -19.78
N TYR A 76 -2.05 7.47 -19.17
CA TYR A 76 -2.66 7.24 -17.86
C TYR A 76 -3.77 6.20 -17.95
N ASP A 77 -4.62 6.29 -18.97
CA ASP A 77 -5.67 5.30 -19.22
C ASP A 77 -5.07 3.90 -19.43
N ALA A 78 -4.02 3.79 -20.25
CA ALA A 78 -3.34 2.52 -20.48
C ALA A 78 -2.70 1.93 -19.21
N VAL A 79 -2.12 2.77 -18.34
CA VAL A 79 -1.59 2.31 -17.04
C VAL A 79 -2.72 1.85 -16.12
N ARG A 80 -3.82 2.60 -16.05
CA ARG A 80 -4.99 2.24 -15.24
C ARG A 80 -5.57 0.90 -15.69
N ASP A 81 -5.71 0.70 -16.99
CA ASP A 81 -6.26 -0.54 -17.55
C ASP A 81 -5.34 -1.74 -17.27
N ARG A 82 -4.01 -1.55 -17.36
CA ARG A 82 -3.04 -2.57 -16.98
C ARG A 82 -3.11 -2.94 -15.50
N VAL A 83 -3.24 -1.95 -14.61
CA VAL A 83 -3.40 -2.19 -13.17
C VAL A 83 -4.71 -2.95 -12.91
N ARG A 84 -5.81 -2.56 -13.58
CA ARG A 84 -7.09 -3.27 -13.44
C ARG A 84 -6.97 -4.73 -13.88
N GLN A 85 -6.37 -4.99 -15.05
CA GLN A 85 -6.16 -6.35 -15.54
C GLN A 85 -5.33 -7.18 -14.56
N HIS A 86 -4.22 -6.65 -14.06
CA HIS A 86 -3.40 -7.37 -13.09
C HIS A 86 -4.16 -7.74 -11.81
N MET A 87 -4.97 -6.81 -11.28
CA MET A 87 -5.80 -7.09 -10.09
C MET A 87 -6.89 -8.13 -10.35
N GLN A 88 -7.41 -8.20 -11.59
CA GLN A 88 -8.35 -9.24 -12.02
C GLN A 88 -7.64 -10.59 -12.13
N ASP A 89 -6.46 -10.62 -12.74
CA ASP A 89 -5.65 -11.83 -12.88
C ASP A 89 -5.27 -12.42 -11.51
N GLU A 90 -4.88 -11.58 -10.54
CA GLU A 90 -4.58 -12.02 -9.17
C GLU A 90 -5.83 -12.56 -8.44
N ALA A 91 -7.01 -11.96 -8.68
CA ALA A 91 -8.26 -12.44 -8.08
C ALA A 91 -8.72 -13.77 -8.68
N ASP A 92 -8.53 -13.95 -9.99
CA ASP A 92 -8.85 -15.19 -10.71
C ASP A 92 -7.89 -16.31 -10.30
N ASP A 93 -6.60 -16.02 -10.13
CA ASP A 93 -5.60 -16.98 -9.63
C ASP A 93 -5.90 -17.40 -8.18
N ALA A 94 -6.24 -16.44 -7.31
CA ALA A 94 -6.65 -16.72 -5.94
C ALA A 94 -7.96 -17.52 -5.83
N SER A 95 -8.81 -17.48 -6.87
CA SER A 95 -10.09 -18.22 -6.94
C SER A 95 -9.96 -19.61 -7.56
N ARG A 96 -8.78 -19.97 -8.08
CA ARG A 96 -8.54 -21.27 -8.72
C ARG A 96 -8.34 -22.35 -7.63
N PRO A 97 -9.17 -23.42 -7.61
CA PRO A 97 -8.99 -24.47 -6.62
C PRO A 97 -7.67 -25.21 -6.84
N ALA A 98 -6.90 -25.42 -5.78
CA ALA A 98 -5.72 -26.27 -5.80
C ALA A 98 -6.14 -27.70 -6.17
N ALA A 99 -5.59 -28.19 -7.29
CA ALA A 99 -5.81 -29.55 -7.80
C ALA A 99 -5.09 -30.60 -6.94
#